data_AF-E3NEC8-F1
#
_entry.id   AF-E3NEC8-F1
#
_cell.length_a   1.000
_cell.length_b   1.000
_cell.length_c   1.000
_cell.angle_alpha   90.00
_cell.angle_beta   90.00
_cell.angle_gamma   90.00
#
_symmetry.space_group_name_H-M   'P 1'
#
loop_
_entity.id
_entity.type
_entity.pdbx_description
1 polymer ?
#
loop_
_entity_poly.entity_id
_entity_poly.type
_entity_poly.pdbx_seq_one_letter_code
_entity_poly.pdbx_strand_id
1 'polypeptide(L)'
;MQPIFPLFRLPENVIVHVLQYMDPKQLLIISLVSTKSKNLVTSLGLRARNVYIYISREISLPVAIEGYIFALKFYDDSNIQNELLSVDITLPVDALLLFVNEAIKSSTPFNFSDWLDHIKSVFCYAKPPNIKFYRGCERFEIQSLKEAIGNVDFLHVDSEVTDVYNKEVLKHFNAPNKLYLGRNPFDETCEIQLHSLSKTSK
;
A
#
# COMPACT_ATOMS: atom_id res chain seq x y z
N MET A 1 -6.83 -13.88 32.95
CA MET A 1 -5.47 -14.40 32.63
C MET A 1 -4.46 -13.28 32.87
N GLN A 2 -3.30 -13.57 33.47
CA GLN A 2 -2.21 -12.59 33.55
C GLN A 2 -1.54 -12.39 32.18
N PRO A 3 -1.04 -11.19 31.85
CA PRO A 3 -0.30 -10.96 30.63
C PRO A 3 0.97 -11.83 30.57
N ILE A 4 1.13 -12.56 29.47
CA ILE A 4 2.29 -13.45 29.26
C ILE A 4 3.55 -12.63 28.97
N PHE A 5 3.41 -11.50 28.27
CA PHE A 5 4.54 -10.65 27.90
C PHE A 5 4.95 -9.72 29.07
N PRO A 6 6.23 -9.74 29.51
CA PRO A 6 6.69 -9.00 30.70
C PRO A 6 6.41 -7.50 30.68
N LEU A 7 6.47 -6.86 29.50
CA LEU A 7 6.18 -5.43 29.36
C LEU A 7 4.79 -5.08 29.90
N PHE A 8 3.78 -5.91 29.62
CA PHE A 8 2.39 -5.63 30.03
C PHE A 8 2.11 -5.95 31.51
N ARG A 9 3.12 -6.38 32.28
CA ARG A 9 3.03 -6.52 33.74
C ARG A 9 3.47 -5.26 34.48
N LEU A 10 4.10 -4.30 33.79
CA LEU A 10 4.55 -3.05 34.37
C LEU A 10 3.36 -2.07 34.56
N PRO A 11 3.49 -1.07 35.46
CA PRO A 11 2.56 0.04 35.53
C PRO A 11 2.45 0.76 34.19
N GLU A 12 1.26 1.25 33.85
CA GLU A 12 0.97 1.80 32.52
C GLU A 12 1.89 2.96 32.12
N ASN A 13 2.21 3.85 33.07
CA ASN A 13 3.15 4.95 32.85
C ASN A 13 4.56 4.47 32.49
N VAL A 14 5.00 3.33 33.04
CA VAL A 14 6.29 2.72 32.71
C VAL A 14 6.24 2.08 31.33
N ILE A 15 5.12 1.44 30.96
CA ILE A 15 4.94 0.89 29.61
C ILE A 15 5.03 2.01 28.59
N VAL A 16 4.27 3.09 28.76
CA VAL A 16 4.30 4.25 27.87
C VAL A 16 5.73 4.80 27.75
N HIS A 17 6.45 4.93 28.87
CA HIS A 17 7.84 5.38 28.85
C HIS A 17 8.75 4.47 28.03
N VAL A 18 8.61 3.14 28.15
CA VAL A 18 9.38 2.17 27.34
C VAL A 18 9.03 2.30 25.85
N LEU A 19 7.74 2.41 25.52
CA LEU A 19 7.29 2.52 24.13
C LEU A 19 7.82 3.79 23.45
N GLN A 20 7.96 4.91 24.18
CA GLN A 20 8.50 6.16 23.63
C GLN A 20 9.93 6.05 23.06
N TYR A 21 10.70 5.06 23.48
CA TYR A 21 12.07 4.83 22.98
C TYR A 21 12.17 3.73 21.92
N MET A 22 11.06 3.10 21.56
CA MET A 22 11.03 2.07 20.53
C MET A 22 10.95 2.68 19.13
N ASP A 23 11.53 1.99 18.16
CA ASP A 23 11.39 2.43 16.77
C ASP A 23 9.96 2.20 16.24
N PRO A 24 9.53 2.91 15.20
CA PRO A 24 8.16 2.78 14.70
C PRO A 24 7.78 1.38 14.20
N LYS A 25 8.73 0.53 13.78
CA LYS A 25 8.42 -0.87 13.38
C LYS A 25 8.09 -1.70 14.62
N GLN A 26 8.88 -1.56 15.68
CA GLN A 26 8.63 -2.23 16.96
C GLN A 26 7.27 -1.82 17.52
N LEU A 27 6.95 -0.53 17.44
CA LEU A 27 5.64 0.00 17.84
C LEU A 27 4.49 -0.58 17.01
N LEU A 28 4.67 -0.70 15.68
CA LEU A 28 3.70 -1.39 14.83
C LEU A 28 3.49 -2.84 15.29
N ILE A 29 4.57 -3.60 15.49
CA ILE A 29 4.49 -5.01 15.92
C ILE A 29 3.75 -5.13 17.27
N ILE A 30 4.08 -4.27 18.24
CA ILE A 30 3.42 -4.26 19.55
C ILE A 30 1.92 -3.93 19.43
N SER A 31 1.58 -2.99 18.55
CA SER A 31 0.19 -2.59 18.34
C SER A 31 -0.71 -3.71 17.78
N LEU A 32 -0.13 -4.74 17.15
CA LEU A 32 -0.85 -5.90 16.59
C LEU A 32 -1.17 -6.99 17.63
N VAL A 33 -0.60 -6.89 18.83
CA VAL A 33 -0.75 -7.91 19.88
C VAL A 33 -2.16 -7.92 20.48
N SER A 34 -2.77 -6.75 20.68
CA SER A 34 -4.10 -6.62 21.29
C SER A 34 -4.67 -5.20 21.14
N THR A 35 -5.97 -5.02 21.35
CA THR A 35 -6.58 -3.68 21.44
C THR A 35 -5.94 -2.82 22.53
N LYS A 36 -5.55 -3.41 23.66
CA LYS A 36 -4.89 -2.68 24.75
C LYS A 36 -3.53 -2.13 24.29
N SER A 37 -2.70 -2.95 23.65
CA SER A 37 -1.40 -2.52 23.15
C SER A 37 -1.52 -1.52 22.01
N LYS A 38 -2.50 -1.70 21.11
CA LYS A 38 -2.85 -0.71 20.10
C LYS A 38 -3.12 0.66 20.73
N ASN A 39 -4.01 0.72 21.73
CA ASN A 39 -4.36 1.98 22.39
C ASN A 39 -3.15 2.65 23.07
N LEU A 40 -2.26 1.86 23.68
CA LEU A 40 -1.02 2.37 24.29
C LEU A 40 -0.03 2.92 23.27
N VAL A 41 0.09 2.30 22.10
CA VAL A 41 0.95 2.83 21.03
C VAL A 41 0.32 4.08 20.41
N THR A 42 -0.99 4.07 20.15
CA THR A 42 -1.71 5.22 19.60
C THR A 42 -1.65 6.44 20.55
N SER A 43 -1.63 6.23 21.88
CA SER A 43 -1.56 7.34 22.85
C SER A 43 -0.23 8.09 22.83
N LEU A 44 0.83 7.53 22.20
CA LEU A 44 2.09 8.23 21.96
C LEU A 44 1.93 9.40 20.97
N GLY A 45 0.87 9.40 20.16
CA GLY A 45 0.57 10.50 19.24
C GLY A 45 1.57 10.66 18.09
N LEU A 46 2.31 9.60 17.75
CA LEU A 46 3.24 9.60 16.62
C LEU A 46 2.49 9.81 15.31
N ARG A 47 2.94 10.76 14.50
CA ARG A 47 2.27 11.12 13.25
C ARG A 47 3.07 10.67 12.04
N ALA A 48 2.46 9.82 11.21
CA ALA A 48 2.98 9.55 9.88
C ALA A 48 2.90 10.83 9.03
N ARG A 49 4.01 11.16 8.36
CA ARG A 49 4.11 12.30 7.45
C ARG A 49 3.43 11.98 6.13
N ASN A 50 3.76 10.81 5.57
CA ASN A 50 3.26 10.32 4.30
C ASN A 50 3.02 8.80 4.39
N VAL A 51 1.93 8.37 3.77
CA VAL A 51 1.65 6.96 3.45
C VAL A 51 1.59 6.85 1.94
N TYR A 52 2.48 6.03 1.38
CA TYR A 52 2.50 5.71 -0.05
C TYR A 52 2.01 4.29 -0.26
N ILE A 53 1.27 4.07 -1.34
CA ILE A 53 0.84 2.74 -1.79
C ILE A 53 1.40 2.55 -3.20
N TYR A 54 2.26 1.56 -3.36
CA TYR A 54 2.81 1.17 -4.66
C TYR A 54 2.17 -0.16 -5.06
N ILE A 55 1.57 -0.17 -6.24
CA ILE A 55 0.87 -1.33 -6.79
C ILE A 55 1.61 -1.75 -8.05
N SER A 56 2.13 -2.97 -8.02
CA SER A 56 2.89 -3.59 -9.11
C SER A 56 2.56 -5.08 -9.11
N ARG A 57 3.53 -5.99 -9.10
CA ARG A 57 3.25 -7.44 -8.93
C ARG A 57 2.90 -7.79 -7.49
N GLU A 58 3.24 -6.91 -6.57
CA GLU A 58 2.91 -6.86 -5.16
C GLU A 58 2.23 -5.54 -4.79
N ILE A 59 1.79 -5.43 -3.53
CA ILE A 59 1.47 -4.15 -2.91
C ILE A 59 2.57 -3.81 -1.91
N SER A 60 3.19 -2.63 -2.06
CA SER A 60 4.14 -2.08 -1.09
C SER A 60 3.58 -0.83 -0.43
N LEU A 61 3.74 -0.73 0.89
CA LEU A 61 3.22 0.35 1.73
C LEU A 61 4.34 1.01 2.54
N PRO A 62 5.09 1.97 1.96
CA PRO A 62 6.03 2.79 2.71
C PRO A 62 5.32 3.78 3.64
N VAL A 63 5.78 3.81 4.89
CA VAL A 63 5.28 4.69 5.95
C VAL A 63 6.45 5.50 6.50
N ALA A 64 6.32 6.82 6.44
CA ALA A 64 7.34 7.76 6.95
C ALA A 64 6.87 8.43 8.24
N ILE A 65 7.64 8.31 9.33
CA ILE A 65 7.30 8.80 10.67
C ILE A 65 8.53 9.50 11.24
N GLU A 66 8.45 10.82 11.47
CA GLU A 66 9.50 11.60 12.15
C GLU A 66 10.95 11.42 11.65
N GLY A 67 11.14 11.09 10.35
CA GLY A 67 12.47 10.85 9.76
C GLY A 67 12.85 9.38 9.65
N TYR A 68 12.05 8.50 10.25
CA TYR A 68 12.13 7.06 10.10
C TYR A 68 11.22 6.59 8.95
N ILE A 69 11.67 5.61 8.16
CA ILE A 69 10.90 5.01 7.07
C ILE A 69 10.96 3.49 7.20
N PHE A 70 9.80 2.85 7.12
CA PHE A 70 9.71 1.41 6.88
C PHE A 70 8.69 1.16 5.78
N ALA A 71 8.71 -0.04 5.22
CA ALA A 71 7.74 -0.44 4.22
C ALA A 71 7.27 -1.87 4.48
N LEU A 72 5.98 -2.09 4.30
CA LEU A 72 5.36 -3.40 4.33
C LEU A 72 5.12 -3.86 2.89
N LYS A 73 5.31 -5.14 2.62
CA LYS A 73 5.02 -5.77 1.34
C LYS A 73 3.92 -6.83 1.54
N PHE A 74 2.97 -6.84 0.63
CA PHE A 74 1.81 -7.74 0.63
C PHE A 74 1.68 -8.40 -0.74
N TYR A 75 1.15 -9.63 -0.75
CA TYR A 75 0.91 -10.39 -1.98
C TYR A 75 2.18 -10.51 -2.84
N ASP A 76 3.33 -10.68 -2.18
CA ASP A 76 4.59 -10.91 -2.87
C ASP A 76 4.61 -12.33 -3.42
N ASP A 77 4.60 -12.42 -4.74
CA ASP A 77 4.48 -13.67 -5.46
C ASP A 77 5.81 -14.10 -6.08
N SER A 78 6.93 -13.82 -5.40
CA SER A 78 8.28 -14.16 -5.85
C SER A 78 8.53 -15.67 -6.00
N ASN A 79 7.53 -16.51 -5.75
CA ASN A 79 7.65 -17.96 -5.70
C ASN A 79 6.67 -18.73 -6.62
N ILE A 80 5.87 -18.06 -7.46
CA ILE A 80 4.89 -18.76 -8.30
C ILE A 80 5.19 -18.57 -9.79
N GLN A 81 5.31 -19.70 -10.48
CA GLN A 81 5.42 -19.86 -11.94
C GLN A 81 4.19 -19.36 -12.72
N ASN A 82 3.26 -18.62 -12.09
CA ASN A 82 2.00 -18.18 -12.68
C ASN A 82 1.87 -16.67 -12.54
N GLU A 83 2.48 -15.95 -13.49
CA GLU A 83 2.28 -14.51 -13.67
C GLU A 83 0.82 -14.10 -13.97
N LEU A 84 -0.10 -15.07 -14.09
CA LEU A 84 -1.47 -14.90 -14.59
C LEU A 84 -2.58 -15.01 -13.54
N LEU A 85 -2.28 -15.31 -12.27
CA LEU A 85 -3.33 -15.41 -11.25
C LEU A 85 -3.70 -14.01 -10.73
N SER A 86 -5.00 -13.70 -10.82
CA SER A 86 -5.60 -12.55 -10.15
C SER A 86 -5.51 -12.72 -8.64
N VAL A 87 -5.19 -11.64 -7.93
CA VAL A 87 -5.07 -11.65 -6.47
C VAL A 87 -6.30 -11.01 -5.84
N ASP A 88 -6.93 -11.74 -4.92
CA ASP A 88 -8.03 -11.23 -4.10
C ASP A 88 -7.47 -10.58 -2.83
N ILE A 89 -7.53 -9.25 -2.77
CA ILE A 89 -7.00 -8.47 -1.64
C ILE A 89 -7.93 -8.47 -0.41
N THR A 90 -9.13 -9.03 -0.53
CA THR A 90 -10.09 -9.15 0.59
C THR A 90 -9.72 -10.30 1.51
N LEU A 91 -8.90 -11.25 1.00
CA LEU A 91 -8.39 -12.36 1.78
C LEU A 91 -7.31 -11.91 2.77
N PRO A 92 -7.24 -12.55 3.96
CA PRO A 92 -6.20 -12.27 4.92
C PRO A 92 -4.79 -12.48 4.36
N VAL A 93 -3.87 -11.60 4.76
CA VAL A 93 -2.48 -11.61 4.29
C VAL A 93 -1.53 -11.23 5.44
N ASP A 94 -0.41 -11.92 5.53
CA ASP A 94 0.71 -11.54 6.40
C ASP A 94 1.50 -10.39 5.74
N ALA A 95 2.00 -9.44 6.53
CA ALA A 95 2.82 -8.35 6.01
C ALA A 95 4.29 -8.74 6.05
N LEU A 96 5.04 -8.58 4.96
CA LEU A 96 6.50 -8.73 4.97
C LEU A 96 7.15 -7.38 5.25
N LEU A 97 7.98 -7.30 6.29
CA LEU A 97 8.75 -6.09 6.58
C LEU A 97 9.96 -6.00 5.65
N LEU A 98 9.96 -4.99 4.78
CA LEU A 98 11.05 -4.77 3.84
C LEU A 98 12.37 -4.47 4.56
N PHE A 99 13.48 -4.88 3.95
CA PHE A 99 14.86 -4.77 4.45
C PHE A 99 15.24 -5.67 5.64
N VAL A 100 14.26 -6.35 6.26
CA VAL A 100 14.49 -7.36 7.31
C VAL A 100 14.05 -8.75 6.85
N ASN A 101 13.15 -8.83 5.85
CA ASN A 101 12.55 -10.07 5.35
C ASN A 101 11.84 -10.89 6.45
N GLU A 102 11.28 -10.19 7.44
CA GLU A 102 10.51 -10.80 8.51
C GLU A 102 9.01 -10.67 8.24
N ALA A 103 8.30 -11.80 8.29
CA ALA A 103 6.86 -11.82 8.19
C ALA A 103 6.23 -11.38 9.52
N ILE A 104 5.47 -10.31 9.48
CA ILE A 104 4.68 -9.79 10.59
C ILE A 104 3.26 -10.35 10.46
N LYS A 105 2.83 -11.03 11.52
CA LYS A 105 1.47 -11.56 11.62
C LYS A 105 0.66 -10.73 12.59
N SER A 106 -0.57 -10.44 12.21
CA SER A 106 -1.55 -9.93 13.16
C SER A 106 -2.13 -11.09 13.98
N SER A 107 -2.46 -10.82 15.24
CA SER A 107 -3.12 -11.81 16.11
C SER A 107 -4.53 -12.17 15.61
N THR A 108 -5.15 -11.25 14.88
CA THR A 108 -6.39 -11.44 14.12
C THR A 108 -6.09 -11.39 12.62
N PRO A 109 -6.64 -12.29 11.78
CA PRO A 109 -6.39 -12.25 10.34
C PRO A 109 -6.76 -10.89 9.75
N PHE A 110 -5.80 -10.22 9.11
CA PHE A 110 -5.97 -8.91 8.47
C PHE A 110 -5.89 -9.06 6.95
N ASN A 111 -6.84 -8.48 6.23
CA ASN A 111 -6.68 -8.20 4.81
C ASN A 111 -5.93 -6.87 4.61
N PHE A 112 -5.72 -6.45 3.35
CA PHE A 112 -4.98 -5.21 3.07
C PHE A 112 -5.67 -3.95 3.64
N SER A 113 -7.00 -3.88 3.61
CA SER A 113 -7.75 -2.74 4.18
C SER A 113 -7.53 -2.65 5.69
N ASP A 114 -7.60 -3.79 6.39
CA ASP A 114 -7.36 -3.85 7.84
C ASP A 114 -5.94 -3.36 8.19
N TRP A 115 -4.94 -3.76 7.41
CA TRP A 115 -3.56 -3.30 7.57
C TRP A 115 -3.45 -1.78 7.39
N LEU A 116 -4.04 -1.24 6.33
CA LEU A 116 -4.01 0.19 6.04
C LEU A 116 -4.69 1.00 7.16
N ASP A 117 -5.86 0.57 7.61
CA ASP A 117 -6.60 1.25 8.68
C ASP A 117 -5.91 1.16 10.04
N HIS A 118 -5.28 0.02 10.32
CA HIS A 118 -4.48 -0.14 11.53
C HIS A 118 -3.29 0.83 11.54
N ILE A 119 -2.57 0.97 10.44
CA ILE A 119 -1.45 1.91 10.30
C ILE A 119 -1.92 3.35 10.42
N LYS A 120 -3.04 3.71 9.76
CA LYS A 120 -3.64 5.04 9.87
C LYS A 120 -3.99 5.39 11.31
N SER A 121 -4.59 4.45 12.03
CA SER A 121 -5.01 4.60 13.42
C SER A 121 -3.81 4.69 14.38
N VAL A 122 -2.83 3.80 14.24
CA VAL A 122 -1.66 3.74 15.13
C VAL A 122 -0.76 4.96 14.97
N PHE A 123 -0.58 5.45 13.74
CA PHE A 123 0.31 6.56 13.43
C PHE A 123 -0.41 7.86 13.07
N CYS A 124 -1.63 8.03 13.59
CA CYS A 124 -2.43 9.27 13.50
C CYS A 124 -2.46 9.89 12.09
N TYR A 125 -2.56 9.07 11.04
CA TYR A 125 -2.57 9.53 9.64
C TYR A 125 -4.00 9.76 9.17
N ALA A 126 -4.38 11.03 9.03
CA ALA A 126 -5.73 11.43 8.61
C ALA A 126 -5.82 11.89 7.14
N LYS A 127 -4.68 12.01 6.45
CA LYS A 127 -4.66 12.48 5.06
C LYS A 127 -5.03 11.33 4.10
N PRO A 128 -5.58 11.61 2.91
CA PRO A 128 -5.64 10.62 1.85
C PRO A 128 -4.22 10.10 1.51
N PRO A 129 -4.02 8.80 1.25
CA PRO A 129 -2.73 8.26 0.83
C PRO A 129 -2.36 8.70 -0.59
N ASN A 130 -1.09 8.53 -0.92
CA ASN A 130 -0.58 8.69 -2.28
C ASN A 130 -0.45 7.31 -2.94
N ILE A 131 -1.03 7.13 -4.12
CA ILE A 131 -1.03 5.85 -4.83
C ILE A 131 -0.21 5.92 -6.12
N LYS A 132 0.56 4.87 -6.41
CA LYS A 132 1.31 4.73 -7.65
C LYS A 132 1.09 3.34 -8.24
N PHE A 133 0.68 3.29 -9.50
CA PHE A 133 0.53 2.06 -10.27
C PHE A 133 1.73 1.88 -11.21
N TYR A 134 2.31 0.70 -11.21
CA TYR A 134 3.43 0.28 -12.06
C TYR A 134 3.10 -1.02 -12.79
N ARG A 135 3.98 -1.45 -13.68
CA ARG A 135 3.87 -2.72 -14.41
C ARG A 135 3.52 -3.90 -13.48
N GLY A 136 2.56 -4.73 -13.91
CA GLY A 136 2.11 -5.91 -13.17
C GLY A 136 0.93 -5.67 -12.24
N CYS A 137 0.48 -4.41 -12.10
CA CYS A 137 -0.64 -4.05 -11.23
C CYS A 137 -1.98 -4.64 -11.68
N GLU A 138 -2.10 -5.04 -12.95
CA GLU A 138 -3.31 -5.60 -13.56
C GLU A 138 -3.83 -6.88 -12.89
N ARG A 139 -3.00 -7.55 -12.09
CA ARG A 139 -3.41 -8.72 -11.32
C ARG A 139 -4.35 -8.40 -10.16
N PHE A 140 -4.41 -7.14 -9.73
CA PHE A 140 -5.30 -6.69 -8.67
C PHE A 140 -6.56 -6.09 -9.27
N GLU A 141 -7.72 -6.51 -8.78
CA GLU A 141 -8.99 -5.93 -9.19
C GLU A 141 -9.08 -4.46 -8.71
N ILE A 142 -9.33 -3.54 -9.64
CA ILE A 142 -9.32 -2.10 -9.36
C ILE A 142 -10.44 -1.65 -8.42
N GLN A 143 -11.61 -2.29 -8.49
CA GLN A 143 -12.75 -1.97 -7.62
C GLN A 143 -12.41 -2.33 -6.18
N SER A 144 -11.90 -3.54 -5.94
CA SER A 144 -11.41 -3.97 -4.64
C SER A 144 -10.33 -3.02 -4.08
N LEU A 145 -9.37 -2.60 -4.91
CA LEU A 145 -8.37 -1.61 -4.51
C LEU A 145 -8.99 -0.27 -4.11
N LYS A 146 -9.99 0.20 -4.87
CA LYS A 146 -10.69 1.46 -4.57
C LYS A 146 -11.45 1.39 -3.25
N GLU A 147 -12.10 0.27 -2.95
CA GLU A 147 -12.82 0.04 -1.71
C GLU A 147 -11.87 0.01 -0.50
N ALA A 148 -10.74 -0.70 -0.61
CA ALA A 148 -9.76 -0.80 0.46
C ALA A 148 -9.00 0.52 0.73
N ILE A 149 -8.69 1.30 -0.31
CA ILE A 149 -7.84 2.50 -0.20
C ILE A 149 -8.67 3.76 0.08
N GLY A 150 -9.85 3.86 -0.55
CA GLY A 150 -10.70 5.04 -0.51
C GLY A 150 -10.22 6.19 -1.42
N ASN A 151 -10.31 7.42 -0.92
CA ASN A 151 -9.86 8.60 -1.65
C ASN A 151 -8.34 8.78 -1.54
N VAL A 152 -7.73 9.37 -2.57
CA VAL A 152 -6.27 9.53 -2.67
C VAL A 152 -5.90 10.99 -2.92
N ASP A 153 -4.76 11.43 -2.40
CA ASP A 153 -4.28 12.81 -2.60
C ASP A 153 -3.54 12.93 -3.94
N PHE A 154 -2.68 11.96 -4.21
CA PHE A 154 -1.88 11.87 -5.42
C PHE A 154 -2.10 10.52 -6.10
N LEU A 155 -2.35 10.54 -7.40
CA LEU A 155 -2.40 9.38 -8.28
C LEU A 155 -1.29 9.47 -9.31
N HIS A 156 -0.44 8.45 -9.36
CA HIS A 156 0.55 8.23 -10.43
C HIS A 156 0.21 6.92 -11.14
N VAL A 157 0.09 6.95 -12.47
CA VAL A 157 0.11 5.73 -13.30
C VAL A 157 1.35 5.76 -14.20
N ASP A 158 2.23 4.77 -14.03
CA ASP A 158 3.46 4.64 -14.80
C ASP A 158 3.18 4.36 -16.29
N SER A 159 4.13 4.73 -17.16
CA SER A 159 4.03 4.50 -18.61
C SER A 159 3.96 3.03 -19.02
N GLU A 160 4.42 2.10 -18.18
CA GLU A 160 4.40 0.65 -18.44
C GLU A 160 3.06 -0.02 -18.10
N VAL A 161 2.11 0.70 -17.50
CA VAL A 161 0.76 0.19 -17.23
C VAL A 161 -0.04 0.15 -18.52
N THR A 162 -0.77 -0.95 -18.76
CA THR A 162 -1.58 -1.11 -19.98
C THR A 162 -2.66 -0.03 -20.09
N ASP A 163 -2.99 0.44 -21.29
CA ASP A 163 -4.01 1.48 -21.47
C ASP A 163 -5.38 1.06 -20.96
N VAL A 164 -5.73 -0.22 -21.13
CA VAL A 164 -6.99 -0.79 -20.63
C VAL A 164 -7.07 -0.63 -19.12
N TYR A 165 -6.03 -1.06 -18.39
CA TYR A 165 -6.02 -0.96 -16.93
C TYR A 165 -5.90 0.50 -16.47
N ASN A 166 -5.10 1.33 -17.15
CA ASN A 166 -4.97 2.77 -16.85
C ASN A 166 -6.33 3.50 -16.96
N LYS A 167 -7.13 3.21 -18.00
CA LYS A 167 -8.50 3.75 -18.13
C LYS A 167 -9.38 3.35 -16.95
N GLU A 168 -9.31 2.09 -16.51
CA GLU A 168 -10.06 1.63 -15.34
C GLU A 168 -9.54 2.27 -14.04
N VAL A 169 -8.23 2.47 -13.87
CA VAL A 169 -7.66 3.22 -12.73
C VAL A 169 -8.23 4.63 -12.68
N LEU A 170 -8.24 5.36 -13.81
CA LEU A 170 -8.74 6.74 -13.87
C LEU A 170 -10.25 6.83 -13.62
N LYS A 171 -11.01 5.81 -14.00
CA LYS A 171 -12.45 5.72 -13.74
C LYS A 171 -12.76 5.56 -12.24
N HIS A 172 -11.99 4.72 -11.53
CA HIS A 172 -12.23 4.44 -10.10
C HIS A 172 -11.56 5.46 -9.17
N PHE A 173 -10.37 5.94 -9.51
CA PHE A 173 -9.62 6.97 -8.80
C PHE A 173 -9.73 8.32 -9.52
N ASN A 174 -10.97 8.81 -9.64
CA ASN A 174 -11.31 9.97 -10.49
C ASN A 174 -11.19 11.36 -9.84
N ALA A 175 -10.92 11.42 -8.53
CA ALA A 175 -10.86 12.68 -7.78
C ALA A 175 -9.57 12.87 -6.94
N PRO A 176 -8.36 12.60 -7.48
CA PRO A 176 -7.13 12.96 -6.79
C PRO A 176 -6.90 14.48 -6.84
N ASN A 177 -6.24 15.04 -5.83
CA ASN A 177 -5.80 16.44 -5.87
C ASN A 177 -4.68 16.65 -6.89
N LYS A 178 -3.88 15.61 -7.15
CA LYS A 178 -2.76 15.62 -8.09
C LYS A 178 -2.74 14.34 -8.90
N LEU A 179 -2.59 14.48 -10.22
CA LEU A 179 -2.52 13.38 -11.17
C LEU A 179 -1.20 13.46 -11.96
N TYR A 180 -0.52 12.33 -12.08
CA TYR A 180 0.60 12.15 -12.99
C TYR A 180 0.37 10.90 -13.84
N LEU A 181 0.52 11.05 -15.16
CA LEU A 181 0.43 9.97 -16.14
C LEU A 181 1.76 9.87 -16.86
N GLY A 182 2.43 8.72 -16.77
CA GLY A 182 3.64 8.45 -17.55
C GLY A 182 3.35 8.36 -19.06
N ARG A 183 2.12 7.98 -19.42
CA ARG A 183 1.59 7.99 -20.79
C ARG A 183 0.10 8.34 -20.79
N ASN A 184 -0.36 9.05 -21.81
CA ASN A 184 -1.79 9.29 -22.03
C ASN A 184 -2.46 8.02 -22.58
N PRO A 185 -3.40 7.37 -21.85
CA PRO A 185 -4.03 6.13 -22.31
C PRO A 185 -5.09 6.34 -23.39
N PHE A 186 -5.40 7.60 -23.73
CA PHE A 186 -6.33 7.98 -24.80
C PHE A 186 -5.61 8.46 -26.06
N ASP A 187 -4.28 8.49 -26.04
CA ASP A 187 -3.50 8.80 -27.24
C ASP A 187 -3.48 7.55 -28.11
N GLU A 188 -4.54 7.37 -28.90
CA GLU A 188 -4.50 6.47 -30.04
C GLU A 188 -3.42 7.05 -30.96
N THR A 189 -2.23 6.44 -30.99
CA THR A 189 -1.30 6.69 -32.07
C THR A 189 -2.05 6.44 -33.36
N CYS A 190 -2.41 7.54 -34.02
CA CYS A 190 -2.87 7.56 -35.39
C CYS A 190 -1.86 6.74 -36.20
N GLU A 191 -2.19 5.49 -36.53
CA GLU A 191 -1.63 4.81 -37.68
C GLU A 191 -2.14 5.54 -38.94
N ILE A 192 -1.69 6.78 -39.13
CA ILE A 192 -1.87 7.49 -40.39
C ILE A 192 -0.96 6.80 -41.39
N GLN A 193 -1.55 5.86 -42.12
CA GLN A 193 -1.30 5.51 -43.51
C GLN A 193 -0.02 6.07 -44.14
N LEU A 194 1.04 5.26 -44.14
CA LEU A 194 2.11 5.32 -45.15
C LEU A 194 1.91 4.24 -46.23
N HIS A 195 0.73 4.24 -46.85
CA HIS A 195 0.55 3.65 -48.19
C HIS A 195 0.27 4.76 -49.21
N SER A 196 1.19 5.72 -49.32
CA SER A 196 1.26 6.61 -50.47
C SER A 196 1.81 5.83 -51.67
N LEU A 197 0.88 5.31 -52.48
CA LEU A 197 0.89 5.32 -53.95
C LEU A 197 2.27 5.38 -54.62
N SER A 198 2.86 4.22 -54.92
CA SER A 198 3.79 4.12 -56.06
C SER A 198 2.97 4.22 -57.35
N LYS A 199 2.74 5.45 -57.83
CA LYS A 199 2.47 5.68 -59.25
C LYS A 199 3.78 5.37 -59.99
N THR A 200 3.87 4.17 -60.56
CA THR A 200 4.92 3.85 -61.53
C THR A 200 4.52 4.49 -62.85
N SER A 201 5.13 5.64 -63.15
CA SER A 201 5.27 6.11 -64.52
C SER A 201 6.60 5.59 -65.08
N LYS A 202 6.52 4.60 -65.97
CA LYS A 202 7.20 4.54 -67.27
C LYS A 202 6.85 3.24 -67.97
#